data_AF-A0A3B3RVC6-F1
#
_entry.id   AF-A0A3B3RVC6-F1
#
_cell.length_a   1.000
_cell.length_b   1.000
_cell.length_c   1.000
_cell.angle_alpha   90.00
_cell.angle_beta   90.00
_cell.angle_gamma   90.00
#
_symmetry.space_group_name_H-M   'P 1'
#
loop_
_entity.id
_entity.type
_entity.pdbx_description
1 polymer ?
#
loop_
_entity_poly.entity_id
_entity_poly.type
_entity_poly.pdbx_seq_one_letter_code
_entity_poly.pdbx_strand_id
1 'polypeptide(L)'
;MIAKDALLLVAERLEGPFNIEAVMEPIDVKISEAIMNMQDNSVQVSSKVFQGCGQPKPAANGRSSRGISDVFNARFRPYSPEERPTTAAGTSLDRLVTDVKEKLKESKKFWSTLPDGICKEDEVTAGVADDDQCWNGHTKGRYFPEVSKDGLTNQINNPEVEVDITRPDTFIRQQIMALRVMTNKLKNAYNGNDIYFQDSSDEGSGSGSGSGCTEACVTELQLVSTKAPVADDDGSAEQAAGNTSAASALGPSLALAAGLALAALALQRQWR
;
A
#
# COMPACT_ATOMS: atom_id res chain seq x y z
N MET A 1 -4.07 -19.48 -5.52
CA MET A 1 -3.26 -19.55 -6.75
C MET A 1 -3.41 -18.29 -7.60
N ILE A 2 -4.62 -17.88 -7.99
CA ILE A 2 -4.86 -16.77 -8.94
C ILE A 2 -4.35 -15.39 -8.45
N ALA A 3 -4.49 -15.07 -7.15
CA ALA A 3 -4.06 -13.78 -6.61
C ALA A 3 -2.55 -13.53 -6.74
N LYS A 4 -1.75 -14.58 -6.50
CA LYS A 4 -0.30 -14.54 -6.68
C LYS A 4 0.07 -14.29 -8.14
N ASP A 5 -0.55 -15.01 -9.06
CA ASP A 5 -0.25 -14.88 -10.49
C ASP A 5 -0.54 -13.45 -10.98
N ALA A 6 -1.64 -12.86 -10.51
CA ALA A 6 -1.94 -11.45 -10.76
C ALA A 6 -0.89 -10.50 -10.16
N LEU A 7 -0.41 -10.78 -8.94
CA LEU A 7 0.63 -9.97 -8.30
C LEU A 7 1.98 -10.07 -9.02
N LEU A 8 2.33 -11.25 -9.55
CA LEU A 8 3.53 -11.46 -10.37
C LEU A 8 3.47 -10.66 -11.67
N LEU A 9 2.31 -10.61 -12.33
CA LEU A 9 2.13 -9.80 -13.54
C LEU A 9 2.31 -8.30 -13.26
N VAL A 10 1.81 -7.82 -12.11
CA VAL A 10 2.03 -6.43 -11.68
C VAL A 10 3.51 -6.18 -11.37
N ALA A 11 4.19 -7.11 -10.70
CA ALA A 11 5.62 -7.02 -10.43
C ALA A 11 6.46 -6.91 -11.73
N GLU A 12 6.14 -7.70 -12.76
CA GLU A 12 6.79 -7.61 -14.08
C GLU A 12 6.59 -6.24 -14.75
N ARG A 13 5.44 -5.58 -14.53
CA ARG A 13 5.22 -4.20 -15.01
C ARG A 13 6.07 -3.18 -14.26
N LEU A 14 6.27 -3.37 -12.97
CA LEU A 14 7.08 -2.49 -12.10
C LEU A 14 8.60 -2.61 -12.37
N GLU A 15 9.07 -3.77 -12.84
CA GLU A 15 10.45 -3.94 -13.37
C GLU A 15 10.62 -3.21 -14.72
N GLY A 16 9.52 -2.99 -15.45
CA GLY A 16 9.52 -2.41 -16.80
C GLY A 16 9.36 -0.88 -16.84
N PRO A 17 8.83 -0.32 -17.95
CA PRO A 17 8.69 1.14 -18.15
C PRO A 17 7.66 1.80 -17.23
N PHE A 18 6.93 1.03 -16.42
CA PHE A 18 6.00 1.53 -15.40
C PHE A 18 6.65 1.59 -14.01
N ASN A 19 7.98 1.41 -13.93
CA ASN A 19 8.73 1.71 -12.73
C ASN A 19 8.56 3.20 -12.37
N ILE A 20 8.10 3.49 -11.17
CA ILE A 20 7.91 4.87 -10.70
C ILE A 20 9.22 5.65 -10.65
N GLU A 21 10.35 4.98 -10.36
CA GLU A 21 11.67 5.60 -10.38
C GLU A 21 11.99 6.12 -11.80
N ALA A 22 11.64 5.37 -12.85
CA ALA A 22 11.88 5.79 -14.24
C ALA A 22 11.07 7.03 -14.67
N VAL A 23 9.92 7.28 -14.02
CA VAL A 23 9.10 8.48 -14.28
C VAL A 23 9.49 9.65 -13.38
N MET A 24 9.88 9.35 -12.13
CA MET A 24 10.21 10.38 -11.14
C MET A 24 11.63 10.93 -11.32
N GLU A 25 12.57 10.08 -11.75
CA GLU A 25 13.98 10.45 -11.95
C GLU A 25 14.19 11.59 -12.97
N PRO A 26 13.54 11.61 -14.16
CA PRO A 26 13.70 12.70 -15.14
C PRO A 26 12.66 13.83 -15.00
N ILE A 27 11.98 13.96 -13.86
CA ILE A 27 10.87 14.93 -13.73
C ILE A 27 11.33 16.38 -13.89
N ASP A 28 12.53 16.71 -13.41
CA ASP A 28 13.17 18.02 -13.54
C ASP A 28 13.51 18.36 -15.00
N VAL A 29 14.01 17.39 -15.75
CA VAL A 29 14.26 17.50 -17.19
C VAL A 29 12.96 17.71 -17.95
N LYS A 30 11.90 16.97 -17.60
CA LYS A 30 10.57 17.11 -18.23
C LYS A 30 9.92 18.46 -17.93
N ILE A 31 10.06 18.98 -16.72
CA ILE A 31 9.62 20.34 -16.37
C ILE A 31 10.42 21.37 -17.17
N SER A 32 11.73 21.20 -17.28
CA SER A 32 12.59 22.09 -18.05
C SER A 32 12.24 22.08 -19.54
N GLU A 33 11.97 20.91 -20.13
CA GLU A 33 11.48 20.73 -21.51
C GLU A 33 10.14 21.45 -21.71
N ALA A 34 9.20 21.32 -20.77
CA ALA A 34 7.92 22.02 -20.83
C ALA A 34 8.07 23.54 -20.76
N ILE A 35 8.98 24.05 -19.93
CA ILE A 35 9.30 25.48 -19.85
C ILE A 35 9.92 25.97 -21.16
N MET A 36 10.90 25.26 -21.70
CA MET A 36 11.52 25.60 -22.98
C MET A 36 10.49 25.62 -24.10
N ASN A 37 9.64 24.58 -24.18
CA ASN A 37 8.57 24.50 -25.18
C ASN A 37 7.57 25.68 -25.05
N MET A 38 7.24 26.09 -23.82
CA MET A 38 6.37 27.24 -23.59
C MET A 38 7.05 28.58 -23.94
N GLN A 39 8.35 28.72 -23.68
CA GLN A 39 9.13 29.91 -24.04
C GLN A 39 9.22 30.06 -25.57
N ASP A 40 9.52 28.97 -26.29
CA ASP A 40 9.62 28.94 -27.75
C ASP A 40 8.27 29.25 -28.43
N ASN A 41 7.18 28.71 -27.89
CA ASN A 41 5.84 28.92 -28.42
C ASN A 41 5.11 30.12 -27.82
N SER A 42 5.75 30.89 -26.92
CA SER A 42 5.10 31.92 -26.09
C SER A 42 4.34 32.95 -26.91
N VAL A 43 4.92 33.42 -28.02
CA VAL A 43 4.31 34.42 -28.91
C VAL A 43 3.09 33.85 -29.65
N GLN A 44 3.18 32.60 -30.12
CA GLN A 44 2.07 31.96 -30.84
C GLN A 44 0.90 31.66 -29.91
N VAL A 45 1.18 31.12 -28.72
CA VAL A 45 0.17 30.89 -27.68
C VAL A 45 -0.48 32.21 -27.27
N SER A 46 0.32 33.25 -27.00
CA SER A 46 -0.19 34.57 -26.62
C SER A 46 -1.07 35.19 -27.72
N SER A 47 -0.67 35.07 -28.99
CA SER A 47 -1.47 35.57 -30.12
C SER A 47 -2.83 34.89 -30.21
N LYS A 48 -2.88 33.55 -30.09
CA LYS A 48 -4.14 32.79 -30.07
C LYS A 48 -5.00 33.14 -28.86
N VAL A 49 -4.39 33.30 -27.69
CA VAL A 49 -5.09 33.72 -26.46
C VAL A 49 -5.66 35.13 -26.61
N PHE A 50 -4.95 36.08 -27.21
CA PHE A 50 -5.45 37.44 -27.41
C PHE A 50 -6.60 37.50 -28.41
N GLN A 51 -6.58 36.64 -29.42
CA GLN A 51 -7.69 36.51 -30.37
C GLN A 51 -8.94 35.91 -29.71
N GLY A 52 -8.79 34.90 -28.86
CA GLY A 52 -9.92 34.23 -28.20
C GLY A 52 -10.45 34.94 -26.95
N CYS A 53 -9.57 35.48 -26.12
CA CYS A 53 -9.89 36.09 -24.83
C CYS A 53 -9.84 37.63 -24.83
N GLY A 54 -9.36 38.25 -25.92
CA GLY A 54 -9.13 39.69 -26.02
C GLY A 54 -7.70 40.10 -25.62
N GLN A 55 -7.25 41.26 -26.11
CA GLN A 55 -5.95 41.80 -25.75
C GLN A 55 -5.93 42.25 -24.27
N PRO A 56 -4.91 41.85 -23.49
CA PRO A 56 -4.77 42.28 -22.11
C PRO A 56 -4.55 43.79 -22.08
N LYS A 57 -5.31 44.52 -21.26
CA LYS A 57 -5.04 45.94 -21.00
C LYS A 57 -3.72 46.04 -20.22
N PRO A 58 -2.69 46.74 -20.74
CA PRO A 58 -1.49 46.99 -19.95
C PRO A 58 -1.91 47.77 -18.69
N ALA A 59 -1.59 47.24 -17.51
CA ALA A 59 -1.90 47.91 -16.26
C ALA A 59 -1.11 49.23 -16.20
N ALA A 60 -1.82 50.37 -16.18
CA ALA A 60 -1.24 51.71 -16.20
C ALA A 60 -0.35 52.02 -14.99
N ASN A 61 -0.56 51.32 -13.87
CA ASN A 61 0.35 51.33 -12.75
C ASN A 61 1.07 49.99 -12.76
N GLY A 62 2.35 50.02 -13.11
CA GLY A 62 3.23 48.88 -12.99
C GLY A 62 3.10 48.33 -11.58
N ARG A 63 2.41 47.19 -11.43
CA ARG A 63 2.73 46.30 -10.33
C ARG A 63 4.21 46.06 -10.53
N SER A 64 5.02 46.58 -9.60
CA SER A 64 6.43 46.24 -9.47
C SER A 64 6.52 44.80 -9.92
N SER A 65 7.14 44.61 -11.08
CA SER A 65 7.66 43.31 -11.43
C SER A 65 8.32 42.90 -10.13
N ARG A 66 7.80 41.86 -9.46
CA ARG A 66 8.68 41.09 -8.61
C ARG A 66 9.66 40.57 -9.65
N GLY A 67 10.68 41.38 -9.91
CA GLY A 67 11.72 41.08 -10.86
C GLY A 67 12.12 39.71 -10.43
N ILE A 68 12.01 38.76 -11.35
CA ILE A 68 12.86 37.61 -11.28
C ILE A 68 14.24 38.24 -11.10
N SER A 69 14.76 38.20 -9.89
CA SER A 69 16.09 38.72 -9.65
C SER A 69 16.95 37.95 -10.64
N ASP A 70 17.70 38.65 -11.49
CA ASP A 70 18.71 38.03 -12.37
C ASP A 70 19.79 37.27 -11.58
N VAL A 71 19.67 37.20 -10.25
CA VAL A 71 20.18 36.12 -9.43
C VAL A 71 19.40 34.84 -9.77
N PHE A 72 19.77 34.21 -10.88
CA PHE A 72 19.55 32.78 -11.08
C PHE A 72 20.11 32.12 -9.81
N ASN A 73 19.23 31.69 -8.90
CA ASN A 73 19.67 31.00 -7.69
C ASN A 73 20.42 29.76 -8.18
N ALA A 74 21.75 29.77 -8.10
CA ALA A 74 22.64 28.65 -8.41
C ALA A 74 22.42 27.42 -7.49
N ARG A 75 21.30 27.42 -6.76
CA ARG A 75 20.74 26.31 -6.00
C ARG A 75 20.16 25.23 -6.91
N PHE A 76 19.79 25.56 -8.15
CA PHE A 76 19.55 24.57 -9.20
C PHE A 76 20.90 24.19 -9.81
N ARG A 77 21.62 23.28 -9.14
CA ARG A 77 22.68 22.54 -9.81
C ARG A 77 22.01 21.53 -10.75
N PRO A 78 22.44 21.44 -12.03
CA PRO A 78 22.10 20.30 -12.86
C PRO A 78 22.49 19.04 -12.08
N TYR A 79 21.52 18.15 -11.89
CA TYR A 79 21.78 16.87 -11.25
C TYR A 79 22.84 16.15 -12.07
N SER A 80 23.91 15.66 -11.43
CA SER A 80 24.84 14.80 -12.17
C SER A 80 24.11 13.48 -12.45
N PRO A 81 24.11 12.96 -13.69
CA PRO A 81 23.39 11.72 -14.04
C PRO A 81 23.79 10.50 -13.21
N GLU A 82 24.91 10.58 -12.49
CA GLU A 82 25.48 9.51 -11.67
C GLU A 82 24.98 9.55 -10.22
N GLU A 83 24.39 10.67 -9.78
CA GLU A 83 23.91 10.86 -8.42
C GLU A 83 22.51 10.28 -8.27
N ARG A 84 22.27 9.05 -8.76
CA ARG A 84 21.00 8.34 -8.63
C ARG A 84 20.44 8.55 -7.23
N PRO A 85 19.19 9.03 -7.03
CA PRO A 85 18.62 9.13 -5.71
C PRO A 85 18.40 7.72 -5.18
N THR A 86 19.45 7.15 -4.62
CA THR A 86 19.33 6.00 -3.74
C THR A 86 18.52 6.51 -2.56
N THR A 87 17.35 5.90 -2.35
CA THR A 87 16.64 6.04 -1.08
C THR A 87 17.66 5.76 0.04
N ALA A 88 17.52 6.43 1.19
CA ALA A 88 18.50 6.47 2.28
C ALA A 88 18.98 5.10 2.85
N ALA A 89 18.47 3.98 2.33
CA ALA A 89 18.84 2.61 2.66
C ALA A 89 19.59 1.85 1.53
N GLY A 90 19.88 2.45 0.36
CA GLY A 90 20.61 1.78 -0.73
C GLY A 90 19.87 0.60 -1.40
N THR A 91 18.56 0.51 -1.22
CA THR A 91 17.70 -0.49 -1.88
C THR A 91 16.98 0.17 -3.07
N SER A 92 17.16 -0.39 -4.27
CA SER A 92 16.39 0.02 -5.45
C SER A 92 15.03 -0.67 -5.42
N LEU A 93 13.98 -0.01 -5.90
CA LEU A 93 12.67 -0.64 -6.06
C LEU A 93 12.77 -1.96 -6.83
N ASP A 94 13.64 -2.01 -7.83
CA ASP A 94 13.94 -3.20 -8.63
C ASP A 94 14.37 -4.42 -7.79
N ARG A 95 15.25 -4.23 -6.79
CA ARG A 95 15.65 -5.30 -5.86
C ARG A 95 14.48 -5.77 -5.00
N LEU A 96 13.70 -4.83 -4.47
CA LEU A 96 12.54 -5.15 -3.65
C LEU A 96 11.48 -5.93 -4.44
N VAL A 97 11.23 -5.53 -5.70
CA VAL A 97 10.30 -6.22 -6.59
C VAL A 97 10.81 -7.62 -6.91
N THR A 98 12.12 -7.78 -7.15
CA THR A 98 12.75 -9.08 -7.38
C THR A 98 12.61 -10.00 -6.16
N ASP A 99 12.91 -9.52 -4.96
CA ASP A 99 12.79 -10.28 -3.71
C ASP A 99 11.34 -10.73 -3.48
N VAL A 100 10.37 -9.83 -3.68
CA VAL A 100 8.94 -10.15 -3.56
C VAL A 100 8.55 -11.20 -4.60
N LYS A 101 9.03 -11.12 -5.84
CA LYS A 101 8.76 -12.09 -6.90
C LYS A 101 9.27 -13.48 -6.53
N GLU A 102 10.47 -13.56 -5.94
CA GLU A 102 11.03 -14.83 -5.45
C GLU A 102 10.21 -15.41 -4.30
N LYS A 103 9.85 -14.61 -3.29
CA LYS A 103 9.00 -15.06 -2.18
C LYS A 103 7.60 -15.45 -2.61
N LEU A 104 7.04 -14.76 -3.60
CA LEU A 104 5.79 -15.17 -4.23
C LEU A 104 5.95 -16.49 -4.98
N LYS A 105 7.08 -16.74 -5.64
CA LYS A 105 7.37 -18.03 -6.29
C LYS A 105 7.39 -19.18 -5.28
N GLU A 106 8.10 -19.02 -4.16
CA GLU A 106 8.18 -20.00 -3.06
C GLU A 106 6.79 -20.32 -2.48
N SER A 107 5.95 -19.31 -2.27
CA SER A 107 4.60 -19.49 -1.67
C SER A 107 3.55 -20.14 -2.60
N LYS A 108 3.90 -20.55 -3.84
CA LYS A 108 2.92 -21.09 -4.82
C LYS A 108 2.07 -22.23 -4.26
N LYS A 109 2.72 -23.14 -3.55
CA LYS A 109 2.14 -24.39 -3.09
C LYS A 109 1.87 -24.40 -1.59
N PHE A 110 2.00 -23.26 -0.92
CA PHE A 110 1.94 -23.13 0.55
C PHE A 110 0.81 -23.94 1.19
N TRP A 111 -0.43 -23.78 0.71
CA TRP A 111 -1.60 -24.48 1.26
C TRP A 111 -1.65 -25.97 0.92
N SER A 112 -1.24 -26.37 -0.30
CA SER A 112 -1.21 -27.79 -0.72
C SER A 112 -0.07 -28.57 -0.08
N THR A 113 1.07 -27.92 0.21
CA THR A 113 2.24 -28.56 0.83
C THR A 113 2.22 -28.45 2.35
N LEU A 114 1.20 -27.84 2.93
CA LEU A 114 1.08 -27.71 4.39
C LEU A 114 1.05 -29.09 5.08
N PRO A 115 0.27 -30.09 4.62
CA PRO A 115 0.31 -31.43 5.21
C PRO A 115 1.71 -32.05 5.13
N ASP A 116 2.36 -31.96 3.95
CA ASP A 116 3.74 -32.45 3.77
C ASP A 116 4.71 -31.75 4.71
N GLY A 117 4.56 -30.44 4.94
CA GLY A 117 5.42 -29.66 5.83
C GLY A 117 5.29 -30.09 7.28
N ILE A 118 4.06 -30.27 7.76
CA ILE A 118 3.77 -30.75 9.13
C ILE A 118 4.29 -32.19 9.31
N CYS A 119 4.12 -33.04 8.30
CA CYS A 119 4.58 -34.43 8.35
C CYS A 119 6.09 -34.60 8.15
N LYS A 120 6.83 -33.56 7.71
CA LYS A 120 8.27 -33.62 7.41
C LYS A 120 9.18 -33.14 8.54
N GLU A 121 8.64 -32.72 9.67
CA GLU A 121 9.45 -32.44 10.84
C GLU A 121 9.72 -33.76 11.58
N ASP A 122 10.99 -34.00 11.95
CA ASP A 122 11.54 -35.22 12.58
C ASP A 122 10.80 -35.70 13.85
N GLU A 123 9.72 -35.01 14.25
CA GLU A 123 8.84 -35.34 15.37
C GLU A 123 7.65 -36.23 15.00
N VAL A 124 7.12 -36.16 13.77
CA VAL A 124 5.82 -36.79 13.41
C VAL A 124 5.98 -38.04 12.56
N THR A 125 6.93 -38.05 11.64
CA THR A 125 7.26 -39.24 10.84
C THR A 125 8.55 -39.87 11.33
N ALA A 126 8.62 -41.20 11.26
CA ALA A 126 9.85 -41.94 11.58
C ALA A 126 10.89 -41.79 10.44
N GLY A 127 11.18 -40.56 9.99
CA GLY A 127 12.12 -40.27 8.90
C GLY A 127 11.95 -41.17 7.68
N VAL A 128 13.07 -41.51 7.03
CA VAL A 128 13.15 -42.51 5.94
C VAL A 128 13.12 -43.92 6.55
N ALA A 129 12.04 -44.26 7.25
CA ALA A 129 11.80 -45.64 7.64
C ALA A 129 11.36 -46.43 6.40
N ASP A 130 11.85 -47.66 6.31
CA ASP A 130 11.34 -48.70 5.41
C ASP A 130 9.80 -48.68 5.41
N ASP A 131 9.17 -48.58 4.24
CA ASP A 131 7.71 -48.44 4.09
C ASP A 131 6.96 -49.56 4.82
N ASP A 132 7.63 -50.71 4.99
CA ASP A 132 7.10 -51.91 5.66
C ASP A 132 7.18 -51.87 7.19
N GLN A 133 7.84 -50.86 7.78
CA GLN A 133 8.06 -50.74 9.23
C GLN A 133 7.44 -49.47 9.83
N CYS A 134 6.52 -48.80 9.12
CA CYS A 134 5.75 -47.67 9.63
C CYS A 134 4.49 -48.12 10.40
N TRP A 135 3.89 -47.23 11.20
CA TRP A 135 2.59 -47.47 11.84
C TRP A 135 1.48 -46.97 10.92
N ASN A 136 0.56 -47.86 10.53
CA ASN A 136 -0.51 -47.54 9.56
C ASN A 136 -1.89 -47.27 10.21
N GLY A 137 -1.95 -47.04 11.52
CA GLY A 137 -3.19 -46.82 12.28
C GLY A 137 -3.69 -48.05 13.03
N HIS A 138 -3.35 -49.26 12.58
CA HIS A 138 -3.77 -50.51 13.23
C HIS A 138 -2.60 -51.42 13.65
N THR A 139 -1.58 -51.50 12.81
CA THR A 139 -0.43 -52.41 13.00
C THR A 139 0.85 -51.76 12.48
N LYS A 140 1.99 -52.35 12.83
CA LYS A 140 3.25 -52.02 12.17
C LYS A 140 3.27 -52.70 10.80
N GLY A 141 3.33 -51.92 9.73
CA GLY A 141 3.27 -52.40 8.36
C GLY A 141 2.93 -51.28 7.38
N ARG A 142 2.94 -51.61 6.10
CA ARG A 142 2.70 -50.65 5.02
C ARG A 142 1.31 -50.01 5.09
N TYR A 143 1.24 -48.73 4.76
CA TYR A 143 0.00 -48.02 4.48
C TYR A 143 -0.41 -48.23 3.02
N PHE A 144 -1.60 -48.78 2.80
CA PHE A 144 -2.14 -49.12 1.47
C PHE A 144 -3.01 -48.03 0.82
N PRO A 145 -3.83 -47.26 1.57
CA PRO A 145 -4.66 -46.25 0.94
C PRO A 145 -3.84 -45.17 0.22
N GLU A 146 -4.37 -44.66 -0.88
CA GLU A 146 -3.75 -43.55 -1.61
C GLU A 146 -3.95 -42.23 -0.85
N VAL A 147 -2.97 -41.32 -0.96
CA VAL A 147 -3.07 -39.98 -0.37
C VAL A 147 -4.25 -39.24 -1.00
N SER A 148 -5.19 -38.79 -0.16
CA SER A 148 -6.34 -38.03 -0.60
C SER A 148 -5.92 -36.70 -1.24
N LYS A 149 -6.57 -36.31 -2.34
CA LYS A 149 -6.23 -35.09 -3.08
C LYS A 149 -6.59 -33.82 -2.30
N ASP A 150 -5.90 -32.72 -2.64
CA ASP A 150 -6.09 -31.41 -2.02
C ASP A 150 -7.53 -30.87 -2.15
N GLY A 151 -7.97 -30.14 -1.13
CA GLY A 151 -9.23 -29.39 -1.13
C GLY A 151 -10.43 -30.16 -0.57
N LEU A 152 -11.38 -29.41 -0.02
CA LEU A 152 -12.50 -29.95 0.78
C LEU A 152 -13.33 -31.01 0.03
N THR A 153 -13.62 -30.80 -1.26
CA THR A 153 -14.45 -31.71 -2.05
C THR A 153 -13.82 -33.08 -2.27
N ASN A 154 -12.48 -33.17 -2.24
CA ASN A 154 -11.76 -34.41 -2.45
C ASN A 154 -11.63 -35.25 -1.16
N GLN A 155 -12.05 -34.70 -0.02
CA GLN A 155 -12.00 -35.37 1.28
C GLN A 155 -13.23 -36.23 1.57
N ILE A 156 -14.23 -36.25 0.68
CA ILE A 156 -15.43 -37.09 0.84
C ILE A 156 -15.11 -38.59 0.95
N ASN A 157 -14.05 -39.04 0.28
CA ASN A 157 -13.60 -40.44 0.27
C ASN A 157 -12.33 -40.64 1.12
N ASN A 158 -12.02 -39.72 2.05
CA ASN A 158 -10.84 -39.86 2.90
C ASN A 158 -11.04 -41.06 3.86
N PRO A 159 -10.17 -42.08 3.82
CA PRO A 159 -10.32 -43.27 4.67
C PRO A 159 -10.04 -43.01 6.16
N GLU A 160 -9.31 -41.93 6.49
CA GLU A 160 -8.84 -41.67 7.86
C GLU A 160 -9.78 -40.75 8.65
N VAL A 161 -10.49 -39.84 7.97
CA VAL A 161 -11.32 -38.81 8.61
C VAL A 161 -12.59 -38.57 7.80
N GLU A 162 -13.74 -38.68 8.47
CA GLU A 162 -15.02 -38.26 7.90
C GLU A 162 -15.13 -36.74 7.89
N VAL A 163 -15.27 -36.14 6.70
CA VAL A 163 -15.36 -34.69 6.51
C VAL A 163 -16.71 -34.32 5.91
N ASP A 164 -17.46 -33.45 6.60
CA ASP A 164 -18.70 -32.90 6.07
C ASP A 164 -18.41 -31.78 5.04
N ILE A 165 -18.41 -32.14 3.76
CA ILE A 165 -18.15 -31.21 2.65
C ILE A 165 -19.27 -30.19 2.44
N THR A 166 -20.46 -30.39 3.02
CA THR A 166 -21.63 -29.53 2.78
C THR A 166 -21.60 -28.25 3.62
N ARG A 167 -20.79 -28.24 4.68
CA ARG A 167 -20.60 -27.10 5.59
C ARG A 167 -19.16 -26.58 5.52
N PRO A 168 -18.78 -25.88 4.43
CA PRO A 168 -17.48 -25.25 4.37
C PRO A 168 -17.36 -24.13 5.41
N ASP A 169 -16.15 -23.94 5.92
CA ASP A 169 -15.85 -22.88 6.87
C ASP A 169 -16.15 -21.48 6.29
N THR A 170 -16.93 -20.68 7.02
CA THR A 170 -17.36 -19.36 6.58
C THR A 170 -16.23 -18.34 6.55
N PHE A 171 -15.28 -18.43 7.48
CA PHE A 171 -14.12 -17.55 7.55
C PHE A 171 -13.17 -17.80 6.38
N ILE A 172 -12.86 -19.07 6.08
CA ILE A 172 -12.07 -19.43 4.90
C ILE A 172 -12.74 -18.94 3.62
N ARG A 173 -14.06 -19.05 3.51
CA ARG A 173 -14.82 -18.54 2.36
C ARG A 173 -14.73 -17.01 2.22
N GLN A 174 -14.77 -16.28 3.34
CA GLN A 174 -14.56 -14.82 3.34
C GLN A 174 -13.15 -14.46 2.84
N GLN A 175 -12.12 -15.16 3.30
CA GLN A 175 -10.74 -14.92 2.84
C GLN A 175 -10.57 -15.26 1.36
N ILE A 176 -11.23 -16.29 0.85
CA ILE A 176 -11.26 -16.60 -0.59
C ILE A 176 -11.89 -15.45 -1.37
N MET A 177 -12.99 -14.87 -0.89
CA MET A 177 -13.64 -13.73 -1.55
C MET A 177 -12.76 -12.48 -1.52
N ALA A 178 -12.12 -12.17 -0.38
CA ALA A 178 -11.18 -11.07 -0.29
C ALA A 178 -10.01 -11.23 -1.27
N LEU A 179 -9.46 -12.43 -1.39
CA LEU A 179 -8.41 -12.74 -2.36
C LEU A 179 -8.90 -12.58 -3.82
N ARG A 180 -10.15 -12.92 -4.13
CA ARG A 180 -10.74 -12.70 -5.47
C ARG A 180 -10.88 -11.21 -5.78
N VAL A 181 -11.37 -10.41 -4.84
CA VAL A 181 -11.48 -8.95 -4.99
C VAL A 181 -10.10 -8.35 -5.23
N MET A 182 -9.11 -8.70 -4.42
CA MET A 182 -7.73 -8.25 -4.59
C MET A 182 -7.13 -8.69 -5.94
N THR A 183 -7.44 -9.90 -6.40
CA THR A 183 -7.01 -10.37 -7.72
C THR A 183 -7.57 -9.49 -8.84
N ASN A 184 -8.86 -9.11 -8.76
CA ASN A 184 -9.46 -8.23 -9.76
C ASN A 184 -8.84 -6.82 -9.72
N LYS A 185 -8.59 -6.27 -8.53
CA LYS A 185 -7.87 -5.02 -8.35
C LYS A 185 -6.48 -5.06 -9.00
N LEU A 186 -5.72 -6.12 -8.77
CA LEU A 186 -4.39 -6.32 -9.39
C LEU A 186 -4.46 -6.45 -10.92
N LYS A 187 -5.48 -7.14 -11.45
CA LYS A 187 -5.70 -7.21 -12.91
C LYS A 187 -6.04 -5.85 -13.51
N ASN A 188 -6.86 -5.05 -12.83
CA ASN A 188 -7.17 -3.69 -13.27
C ASN A 188 -5.92 -2.82 -13.26
N ALA A 189 -5.13 -2.88 -12.18
CA ALA A 189 -3.85 -2.20 -12.08
C ALA A 189 -2.89 -2.57 -13.21
N TYR A 190 -2.78 -3.87 -13.53
CA TYR A 190 -1.95 -4.36 -14.63
C TYR A 190 -2.38 -3.80 -16.00
N ASN A 191 -3.69 -3.64 -16.22
CA ASN A 191 -4.23 -3.08 -17.45
C ASN A 191 -4.21 -1.53 -17.49
N GLY A 192 -3.82 -0.87 -16.39
CA GLY A 192 -3.86 0.59 -16.28
C GLY A 192 -5.26 1.18 -16.01
N ASN A 193 -6.21 0.35 -15.58
CA ASN A 193 -7.55 0.79 -15.18
C ASN A 193 -7.54 1.26 -13.72
N ASP A 194 -8.43 2.21 -13.38
CA ASP A 194 -8.62 2.63 -12.00
C ASP A 194 -9.11 1.46 -11.13
N ILE A 195 -8.48 1.32 -9.95
CA ILE A 195 -8.71 0.27 -8.97
C ILE A 195 -9.87 0.64 -8.04
N TYR A 196 -10.15 1.93 -7.89
CA TYR A 196 -11.17 2.47 -6.98
C TYR A 196 -12.49 2.83 -7.67
N PHE A 197 -12.55 2.83 -9.00
CA PHE A 197 -13.71 3.37 -9.73
C PHE A 197 -14.89 2.40 -9.92
N GLN A 198 -14.97 1.31 -9.14
CA GLN A 198 -16.01 0.30 -9.36
C GLN A 198 -16.46 -0.38 -8.06
N ASP A 199 -17.10 0.40 -7.18
CA ASP A 199 -18.02 -0.13 -6.14
C ASP A 199 -19.03 0.92 -5.58
N SER A 200 -19.22 2.06 -6.24
CA SER A 200 -20.19 3.08 -5.77
C SER A 200 -21.51 3.06 -6.54
N SER A 201 -21.76 2.11 -7.45
CA SER A 201 -22.94 2.21 -8.31
C SER A 201 -23.67 0.93 -8.72
N ASP A 202 -23.30 -0.28 -8.29
CA ASP A 202 -23.98 -1.50 -8.78
C ASP A 202 -24.41 -2.51 -7.71
N GLU A 203 -24.88 -2.02 -6.55
CA GLU A 203 -25.56 -2.83 -5.54
C GLU A 203 -26.92 -2.19 -5.21
N GLY A 204 -27.96 -2.54 -5.98
CA GLY A 204 -29.36 -2.39 -5.56
C GLY A 204 -30.20 -1.35 -6.30
N SER A 205 -30.59 -1.68 -7.54
CA SER A 205 -31.84 -1.19 -8.12
C SER A 205 -33.02 -1.59 -7.23
N GLY A 206 -33.48 -0.65 -6.40
CA GLY A 206 -34.75 -0.70 -5.68
C GLY A 206 -35.56 0.54 -6.03
N SER A 207 -36.37 0.46 -7.09
CA SER A 207 -37.40 1.45 -7.38
C SER A 207 -38.44 1.44 -6.28
N GLY A 208 -38.34 2.38 -5.35
CA GLY A 208 -39.36 2.70 -4.36
C GLY A 208 -39.99 4.05 -4.69
N SER A 209 -41.00 4.06 -5.55
CA SER A 209 -41.93 5.20 -5.65
C SER A 209 -42.74 5.26 -4.35
N GLY A 210 -42.44 6.25 -3.51
CA GLY A 210 -43.17 6.55 -2.28
C GLY A 210 -43.57 8.02 -2.27
N SER A 211 -44.61 8.35 -3.02
CA SER A 211 -45.32 9.63 -2.87
C SER A 211 -46.00 9.67 -1.50
N GLY A 212 -45.60 10.62 -0.65
CA GLY A 212 -46.15 10.80 0.68
C GLY A 212 -45.85 12.18 1.23
N CYS A 213 -46.21 13.22 0.47
CA CYS A 213 -46.24 14.59 0.98
C CYS A 213 -47.45 14.76 1.88
N THR A 214 -47.24 14.80 3.20
CA THR A 214 -48.08 15.57 4.13
C THR A 214 -47.21 16.10 5.26
N GLU A 215 -46.66 17.31 5.09
CA GLU A 215 -46.92 18.47 5.95
C GLU A 215 -45.83 19.54 5.82
N ALA A 216 -46.32 20.78 5.64
CA ALA A 216 -45.70 22.09 5.88
C ALA A 216 -44.34 22.43 5.22
N CYS A 217 -44.47 23.21 4.15
CA CYS A 217 -43.48 24.09 3.56
C CYS A 217 -42.94 25.11 4.59
N VAL A 218 -41.62 25.35 4.59
CA VAL A 218 -41.09 26.72 4.68
C VAL A 218 -39.92 26.84 3.70
N THR A 219 -40.13 27.67 2.69
CA THR A 219 -39.10 28.05 1.71
C THR A 219 -38.37 29.26 2.27
N GLU A 220 -37.11 29.13 2.61
CA GLU A 220 -36.19 30.27 2.74
C GLU A 220 -34.88 29.89 2.03
N LEU A 221 -34.83 30.21 0.74
CA LEU A 221 -33.58 30.37 0.01
C LEU A 221 -32.99 31.72 0.43
N GLN A 222 -31.95 31.70 1.26
CA GLN A 222 -31.14 32.90 1.51
C GLN A 222 -29.73 32.70 0.93
N LEU A 223 -29.58 33.17 -0.31
CA LEU A 223 -28.29 33.53 -0.90
C LEU A 223 -27.78 34.78 -0.17
N VAL A 224 -26.73 34.63 0.65
CA VAL A 224 -25.88 35.76 1.06
C VAL A 224 -24.43 35.44 0.71
N SER A 225 -23.95 36.21 -0.26
CA SER A 225 -22.55 36.33 -0.63
C SER A 225 -21.77 37.13 0.43
N THR A 226 -20.50 36.73 0.59
CA THR A 226 -19.33 37.50 1.07
C THR A 226 -19.29 37.97 2.53
N LYS A 227 -18.27 37.52 3.28
CA LYS A 227 -17.04 38.31 3.56
C LYS A 227 -16.00 37.47 4.34
N ALA A 228 -14.75 37.47 3.87
CA ALA A 228 -13.60 36.91 4.59
C ALA A 228 -13.22 37.81 5.78
N PRO A 229 -12.85 37.25 6.95
CA PRO A 229 -12.31 38.05 8.04
C PRO A 229 -10.82 38.32 7.80
N VAL A 230 -10.48 39.60 8.00
CA VAL A 230 -9.14 40.17 7.99
C VAL A 230 -8.40 39.71 9.25
N ALA A 231 -7.11 39.41 9.09
CA ALA A 231 -6.18 39.17 10.19
C ALA A 231 -5.76 40.51 10.80
N ASP A 232 -5.86 40.62 12.13
CA ASP A 232 -5.14 41.61 12.90
C ASP A 232 -4.27 40.88 13.94
N ASP A 233 -3.02 41.30 13.96
CA ASP A 233 -1.91 40.91 14.82
C ASP A 233 -1.88 41.90 15.99
N ASP A 234 -1.87 41.43 17.24
CA ASP A 234 -1.19 42.16 18.32
C ASP A 234 -0.88 41.29 19.55
N GLY A 235 0.26 41.57 20.17
CA GLY A 235 0.91 40.73 21.16
C GLY A 235 0.59 41.03 22.64
N SER A 236 0.89 40.00 23.45
CA SER A 236 1.47 39.99 24.81
C SER A 236 0.93 40.91 25.92
N ALA A 237 0.37 40.30 26.99
CA ALA A 237 0.81 40.48 28.39
C ALA A 237 0.04 39.54 29.36
N GLU A 238 0.60 39.40 30.56
CA GLU A 238 0.69 38.21 31.41
C GLU A 238 -0.07 38.33 32.75
N GLN A 239 -0.10 37.21 33.51
CA GLN A 239 -0.32 37.02 34.97
C GLN A 239 -1.76 36.71 35.44
N ALA A 240 -2.02 35.81 36.40
CA ALA A 240 -1.25 34.82 37.17
C ALA A 240 -2.23 33.97 38.00
N ALA A 241 -1.86 32.72 38.35
CA ALA A 241 -1.92 32.12 39.70
C ALA A 241 -2.07 30.58 39.68
N GLY A 242 -1.19 29.88 40.41
CA GLY A 242 -1.46 28.51 40.88
C GLY A 242 -0.25 27.57 40.91
N ASN A 243 0.56 27.66 41.96
CA ASN A 243 1.62 26.69 42.31
C ASN A 243 1.07 25.27 42.49
N THR A 244 1.81 24.23 42.05
CA THR A 244 2.20 23.08 42.87
C THR A 244 3.22 22.19 42.14
N SER A 245 4.30 21.87 42.84
CA SER A 245 5.39 20.97 42.42
C SER A 245 5.03 19.50 42.65
N ALA A 246 5.32 18.59 41.70
CA ALA A 246 5.65 17.19 41.98
C ALA A 246 6.24 16.49 40.73
N ALA A 247 7.21 15.63 40.96
CA ALA A 247 8.13 15.03 40.01
C ALA A 247 7.49 14.19 38.89
N SER A 248 8.00 14.36 37.67
CA SER A 248 7.76 13.47 36.53
C SER A 248 8.48 12.14 36.71
N ALA A 249 7.70 11.07 36.89
CA ALA A 249 8.19 9.70 36.91
C ALA A 249 8.74 9.28 35.54
N LEU A 250 10.00 8.84 35.51
CA LEU A 250 10.59 8.10 34.40
C LEU A 250 9.92 6.72 34.32
N GLY A 251 9.34 6.42 33.16
CA GLY A 251 8.59 5.18 32.93
C GLY A 251 9.45 3.90 33.04
N PRO A 252 8.80 2.73 33.23
CA PRO A 252 9.44 1.45 33.56
C PRO A 252 10.32 0.84 32.45
N SER A 253 10.44 1.48 31.29
CA SER A 253 11.11 0.93 30.11
C SER A 253 12.65 0.97 30.19
N LEU A 254 13.24 1.95 30.89
CA LEU A 254 14.69 2.08 31.01
C LEU A 254 15.31 1.08 32.02
N ALA A 255 14.56 0.72 33.08
CA ALA A 255 15.01 -0.24 34.08
C ALA A 255 15.07 -1.68 33.53
N LEU A 256 14.14 -2.04 32.63
CA LEU A 256 14.12 -3.33 31.94
C LEU A 256 15.31 -3.48 30.97
N ALA A 257 15.65 -2.41 30.24
CA ALA A 257 16.79 -2.42 29.34
C ALA A 257 18.13 -2.56 30.09
N ALA A 258 18.27 -1.87 31.23
CA ALA A 258 19.45 -1.98 32.09
C ALA A 258 19.60 -3.39 32.71
N GLY A 259 18.48 -4.02 33.10
CA GLY A 259 18.48 -5.39 33.64
C GLY A 259 18.92 -6.45 32.62
N LEU A 260 18.44 -6.35 31.38
CA LEU A 260 18.81 -7.27 30.31
C LEU A 260 20.28 -7.15 29.90
N ALA A 261 20.83 -5.93 29.91
CA ALA A 261 22.25 -5.69 29.62
C ALA A 261 23.18 -6.29 30.69
N LEU A 262 22.81 -6.20 31.97
CA LEU A 262 23.58 -6.78 33.07
C LEU A 262 23.51 -8.31 33.08
N ALA A 263 22.36 -8.90 32.73
CA ALA A 263 22.21 -10.35 32.59
C ALA A 263 23.08 -10.91 31.45
N ALA A 264 23.14 -10.20 30.30
CA ALA A 264 23.99 -10.59 29.17
C ALA A 264 25.50 -10.55 29.52
N LEU A 265 25.93 -9.52 30.26
CA LEU A 265 27.32 -9.42 30.72
C LEU A 265 27.70 -10.47 31.76
N ALA A 266 26.76 -10.89 32.61
CA ALA A 266 26.97 -11.98 33.57
C ALA A 266 27.10 -13.34 32.86
N LEU A 267 26.25 -13.61 31.86
CA LEU A 267 26.30 -14.82 31.04
C LEU A 267 27.59 -14.91 30.20
N GLN A 268 28.06 -13.79 29.65
CA GLN A 268 29.34 -13.74 28.92
C GLN A 268 30.56 -14.02 29.80
N ARG A 269 30.50 -13.72 31.10
CA ARG A 269 31.59 -14.02 32.04
C ARG A 269 31.61 -15.47 32.52
N GLN A 270 30.48 -16.18 32.48
CA GLN A 270 30.42 -17.61 32.84
C GLN A 270 30.84 -18.54 31.69
N TRP A 271 30.92 -18.01 30.47
CA TRP A 271 31.31 -18.75 29.26
C TRP A 271 32.75 -18.46 28.78
N ARG A 272 33.57 -17.78 29.61
CA ARG A 272 35.02 -17.65 29.42
C ARG A 272 35.78 -18.29 30.56
#